data_AF-A0A2U3QWV1-F1
#
_entry.id   AF-A0A2U3QWV1-F1
#
_cell.length_a   1.000
_cell.length_b   1.000
_cell.length_c   1.000
_cell.angle_alpha   90.00
_cell.angle_beta   90.00
_cell.angle_gamma   90.00
#
_symmetry.space_group_name_H-M   'P 1'
#
loop_
_entity.id
_entity.type
_entity.pdbx_description
1 polymer ?
#
loop_
_entity_poly.entity_id
_entity_poly.type
_entity_poly.pdbx_seq_one_letter_code
_entity_poly.pdbx_strand_id
1 'polypeptide(L)'
;MFNKAKKWGLIENNPTLVIELHKLQARERRLSYDEMGRFLHVLCGEKNMLIRDFALLALYTGARKSNVLEMEWDNIDFERKIWHIPKN
;
A
#
# COMPACT_ATOMS: atom_id res chain seq x y z
N MET A 1 -0.65 18.38 15.14
CA MET A 1 -1.33 19.68 15.34
C MET A 1 -0.78 20.42 16.57
N PHE A 2 -0.98 19.93 17.80
CA PHE A 2 -0.53 20.61 19.02
C PHE A 2 0.99 20.83 19.14
N ASN A 3 1.81 19.87 18.70
CA ASN A 3 3.27 20.07 18.62
C ASN A 3 3.64 21.25 17.70
N LYS A 4 2.88 21.46 16.61
CA LYS A 4 3.09 22.59 15.68
C LYS A 4 2.66 23.92 16.31
N ALA A 5 1.52 23.93 17.02
CA ALA A 5 1.04 25.11 17.75
C ALA A 5 2.00 25.53 18.88
N LYS A 6 2.57 24.57 19.62
CA LYS A 6 3.63 24.84 20.61
C LYS A 6 4.88 25.44 19.95
N LYS A 7 5.32 24.89 18.82
CA LYS A 7 6.45 25.43 18.04
C LYS A 7 6.21 26.86 17.56
N TRP A 8 4.95 27.21 17.27
CA TRP A 8 4.56 28.56 16.86
C TRP A 8 4.24 29.50 18.03
N GLY A 9 4.42 29.07 19.28
CA GLY A 9 4.15 29.89 20.45
C GLY A 9 2.67 30.17 20.73
N LEU A 10 1.76 29.46 20.07
CA LEU A 10 0.30 29.63 20.25
C LEU A 10 -0.21 29.00 21.55
N ILE A 11 0.53 28.00 22.07
CA ILE A 11 0.27 27.33 23.34
C ILE A 11 1.60 27.03 24.02
N GLU A 12 1.62 27.04 25.35
CA GLU A 12 2.84 26.71 26.11
C GLU A 12 3.14 25.20 26.08
N ASN A 13 2.11 24.35 26.16
CA ASN A 13 2.25 22.90 26.30
C ASN A 13 1.29 22.13 25.40
N ASN A 14 1.72 20.94 24.95
CA ASN A 14 0.87 20.04 24.19
C ASN A 14 -0.04 19.26 25.16
N PRO A 15 -1.38 19.46 25.13
CA PRO A 15 -2.30 18.81 26.06
C PRO A 15 -2.40 17.30 25.87
N THR A 16 -1.95 16.76 24.75
CA THR A 16 -2.00 15.31 24.47
C THR A 16 -0.69 14.59 24.78
N LEU A 17 0.30 15.27 25.37
CA LEU A 17 1.63 14.69 25.59
C LEU A 17 1.62 13.49 26.54
N VAL A 18 0.73 13.50 27.53
CA VAL A 18 0.59 12.44 28.54
C VAL A 18 -0.44 11.38 28.17
N ILE A 19 -1.11 11.54 27.02
CA ILE A 19 -2.12 10.59 26.57
C ILE A 19 -1.39 9.43 25.88
N GLU A 20 -1.46 8.25 26.49
CA GLU A 20 -0.96 7.04 25.86
C GLU A 20 -1.76 6.70 24.61
N LEU A 21 -1.07 6.37 23.53
CA LEU A 21 -1.73 5.89 22.31
C LEU A 21 -2.34 4.52 22.57
N HIS A 22 -3.59 4.35 22.13
CA HIS A 22 -4.21 3.04 22.12
C HIS A 22 -3.34 2.07 21.29
N LYS A 23 -2.93 0.96 21.92
CA LYS A 23 -2.13 -0.06 21.25
C LYS A 23 -2.99 -0.74 20.19
N LEU A 24 -2.74 -0.44 18.92
CA LEU A 24 -3.38 -1.13 17.82
C LEU A 24 -2.81 -2.55 17.74
N GLN A 25 -3.69 -3.55 17.69
CA GLN A 25 -3.26 -4.90 17.33
C GLN A 25 -2.91 -4.91 15.84
N ALA A 26 -1.69 -5.33 15.53
CA ALA A 26 -1.26 -5.53 14.15
C ALA A 26 -2.10 -6.64 13.53
N ARG A 27 -2.47 -6.50 12.25
CA ARG A 27 -3.11 -7.58 11.51
C ARG A 27 -2.07 -8.67 11.25
N GLU A 28 -2.31 -9.87 11.75
CA GLU A 28 -1.45 -11.03 11.53
C GLU A 28 -1.80 -11.78 10.23
N ARG A 29 -3.03 -11.62 9.75
CA ARG A 29 -3.56 -12.36 8.62
C ARG A 29 -2.82 -12.01 7.33
N ARG A 30 -2.16 -12.99 6.74
CA ARG A 30 -1.56 -12.99 5.40
C ARG A 30 -1.99 -14.24 4.65
N LEU A 31 -1.99 -14.21 3.33
CA LEU A 31 -2.21 -15.40 2.52
C LEU A 31 -1.14 -16.45 2.87
N SER A 32 -1.57 -17.66 3.18
CA SER A 32 -0.66 -18.81 3.28
C SER A 32 -0.23 -19.27 1.88
N TYR A 33 0.78 -20.12 1.80
CA TYR A 33 1.20 -20.72 0.52
C TYR A 33 0.06 -21.53 -0.13
N ASP A 34 -0.71 -22.30 0.65
CA ASP A 34 -1.85 -23.07 0.14
C ASP A 34 -2.98 -22.17 -0.39
N GLU A 35 -3.21 -21.04 0.28
CA GLU A 35 -4.18 -20.04 -0.18
C GLU A 35 -3.70 -19.32 -1.41
N MET A 36 -2.40 -19.05 -1.52
CA MET A 36 -1.81 -18.48 -2.73
C MET A 36 -2.03 -19.39 -3.93
N GLY A 37 -1.81 -20.71 -3.78
CA GLY A 37 -2.06 -21.69 -4.83
C GLY A 37 -3.52 -21.70 -5.29
N ARG A 38 -4.47 -21.73 -4.33
CA ARG A 38 -5.91 -21.65 -4.64
C ARG A 38 -6.30 -20.31 -5.29
N PHE A 39 -5.73 -19.21 -4.81
CA PHE A 39 -5.99 -17.89 -5.35
C PHE A 39 -5.52 -17.77 -6.81
N LEU A 40 -4.29 -18.19 -7.11
CA LEU A 40 -3.76 -18.19 -8.47
C LEU A 40 -4.58 -19.09 -9.40
N HIS A 41 -5.01 -20.26 -8.92
CA HIS A 41 -5.86 -21.16 -9.72
C HIS A 41 -7.16 -20.48 -10.17
N VAL A 42 -7.86 -19.79 -9.25
CA VAL A 42 -9.08 -19.05 -9.58
C VAL A 42 -8.77 -17.88 -10.51
N LEU A 43 -7.68 -17.15 -10.25
CA LEU A 43 -7.29 -15.98 -11.03
C LEU A 43 -6.95 -16.32 -12.49
N CYS A 44 -6.36 -17.50 -12.74
CA CYS A 44 -6.12 -18.00 -14.10
C CYS A 44 -7.42 -18.22 -14.90
N GLY A 45 -8.53 -18.53 -14.23
CA GLY A 45 -9.85 -18.69 -14.84
C GLY A 45 -10.67 -17.40 -14.91
N GLU A 46 -10.15 -16.27 -14.41
CA GLU A 46 -10.86 -15.00 -14.42
C GLU A 46 -11.06 -14.49 -15.85
N LYS A 47 -12.31 -14.20 -16.20
CA LYS A 47 -12.71 -13.73 -17.53
C LYS A 47 -12.35 -12.26 -17.73
N ASN A 48 -12.38 -11.47 -16.66
CA ASN A 48 -12.00 -10.07 -16.71
C ASN A 48 -10.47 -9.94 -16.63
N MET A 49 -9.86 -9.75 -17.80
CA MET A 49 -8.41 -9.58 -17.93
C MET A 49 -7.86 -8.43 -17.07
N LEU A 50 -8.60 -7.33 -16.91
CA LEU A 50 -8.13 -6.21 -16.09
C LEU A 50 -8.03 -6.58 -14.61
N ILE A 51 -9.01 -7.33 -14.08
CA ILE A 51 -8.99 -7.80 -12.69
C ILE A 51 -7.83 -8.77 -12.49
N ARG A 52 -7.67 -9.71 -13.43
CA ARG A 52 -6.59 -10.69 -13.43
C ARG A 52 -5.22 -10.00 -13.41
N ASP A 53 -4.99 -9.11 -14.36
CA ASP A 53 -3.70 -8.47 -14.56
C ASP A 53 -3.38 -7.50 -13.40
N PHE A 54 -4.38 -6.77 -12.90
CA PHE A 54 -4.25 -5.96 -11.68
C PHE A 54 -3.81 -6.80 -10.47
N ALA A 55 -4.50 -7.92 -10.22
CA ALA A 55 -4.20 -8.77 -9.07
C ALA A 55 -2.80 -9.42 -9.19
N LEU A 56 -2.41 -9.85 -10.40
CA LEU A 56 -1.07 -10.37 -10.66
C LEU A 56 0.02 -9.31 -10.49
N LEU A 57 -0.19 -8.09 -10.99
CA LEU A 57 0.74 -6.98 -10.81
C LEU A 57 0.92 -6.64 -9.34
N ALA A 58 -0.17 -6.49 -8.58
CA ALA A 58 -0.12 -6.23 -7.15
C ALA A 58 0.61 -7.33 -6.39
N LEU A 59 0.38 -8.59 -6.76
CA LEU A 59 1.01 -9.75 -6.13
C LEU A 59 2.51 -9.85 -6.44
N TYR A 60 2.92 -9.68 -7.70
CA TYR A 60 4.32 -9.88 -8.11
C TYR A 60 5.21 -8.68 -7.80
N THR A 61 4.66 -7.47 -7.73
CA THR A 61 5.44 -6.25 -7.42
C THR A 61 5.42 -5.91 -5.93
N GLY A 62 4.42 -6.38 -5.18
CA GLY A 62 4.19 -5.96 -3.79
C GLY A 62 3.84 -4.47 -3.65
N ALA A 63 3.51 -3.78 -4.74
CA ALA A 63 3.17 -2.37 -4.71
C ALA A 63 1.83 -2.12 -4.00
N ARG A 64 1.65 -0.90 -3.47
CA ARG A 64 0.37 -0.50 -2.88
C ARG A 64 -0.71 -0.50 -3.96
N LYS A 65 -1.94 -0.87 -3.58
CA LYS A 65 -3.12 -0.83 -4.45
C LYS A 65 -3.22 0.48 -5.25
N SER A 66 -3.07 1.63 -4.58
CA SER A 66 -3.13 2.94 -5.23
C SER A 66 -2.09 3.08 -6.34
N ASN A 67 -0.85 2.67 -6.07
CA ASN A 67 0.24 2.76 -7.04
C ASN A 67 -0.06 1.92 -8.30
N VAL A 68 -0.59 0.70 -8.13
CA VAL A 68 -0.95 -0.14 -9.29
C VAL A 68 -2.10 0.46 -10.09
N LEU A 69 -3.09 1.07 -9.42
CA LEU A 69 -4.22 1.72 -10.09
C LEU A 69 -3.86 3.03 -10.79
N GLU A 70 -2.87 3.75 -10.27
CA GLU A 70 -2.38 5.03 -10.80
C GLU A 70 -1.18 4.86 -11.75
N MET A 71 -0.80 3.62 -12.06
CA MET A 71 0.34 3.32 -12.92
C MET A 71 0.09 3.81 -14.34
N GLU A 72 1.06 4.54 -14.88
CA GLU A 72 1.06 4.98 -16.28
C GLU A 72 2.21 4.33 -17.06
N TRP A 73 2.07 4.24 -18.38
CA TRP A 73 3.11 3.64 -19.24
C TRP A 73 4.45 4.40 -19.16
N ASP A 74 4.39 5.73 -19.00
CA ASP A 74 5.57 6.59 -18.84
C ASP A 74 6.34 6.32 -17.54
N ASN A 75 5.77 5.54 -16.61
CA ASN A 75 6.45 5.12 -15.39
C ASN A 75 7.30 3.85 -15.59
N ILE A 76 7.21 3.19 -16.75
CA ILE A 76 7.81 1.88 -16.98
C ILE A 76 8.95 2.00 -18.01
N ASP A 77 10.16 1.67 -17.57
CA ASP A 77 11.27 1.37 -18.47
C ASP A 77 11.20 -0.12 -18.82
N PHE A 78 10.67 -0.42 -20.01
CA PHE A 78 10.50 -1.79 -20.48
C PHE A 78 11.81 -2.50 -20.83
N GLU A 79 12.85 -1.76 -21.26
CA GLU A 79 14.14 -2.35 -21.58
C GLU A 79 14.84 -2.84 -20.30
N ARG A 80 14.84 -1.99 -19.27
CA ARG A 80 15.44 -2.30 -17.97
C ARG A 80 14.52 -3.11 -17.07
N LYS A 81 13.23 -3.24 -17.44
CA LYS A 81 12.16 -3.88 -16.67
C LYS A 81 12.01 -3.24 -15.28
N ILE A 82 12.06 -1.91 -15.24
CA ILE A 82 11.96 -1.12 -14.02
C ILE A 82 10.65 -0.33 -14.06
N TRP A 83 9.87 -0.43 -12.97
CA TRP A 83 8.73 0.44 -12.74
C TRP A 83 9.10 1.51 -11.71
N HIS A 84 9.09 2.78 -12.14
CA HIS A 84 9.32 3.94 -11.30
C HIS A 84 8.01 4.43 -10.68
N ILE A 85 7.86 4.28 -9.37
CA ILE A 85 6.68 4.77 -8.66
C ILE A 85 6.86 6.28 -8.36
N PRO A 86 5.99 7.17 -8.87
CA PRO A 86 6.08 8.60 -8.59
C PRO A 86 5.95 8.89 -7.09
N LYS A 87 6.72 9.87 -6.60
CA LYS A 87 6.55 10.42 -5.26
C LYS A 87 5.66 11.65 -5.36
N ASN A 88 4.43 11.52 -4.91
CA ASN A 88 3.57 12.68 -4.63
C ASN A 88 4.07 13.44 -3.40
#